data_AF-A0AAI8VYH6-F1
#
_entry.id   AF-A0AAI8VYH6-F1
#
_cell.length_a   1.000
_cell.length_b   1.000
_cell.length_c   1.000
_cell.angle_alpha   90.00
_cell.angle_beta   90.00
_cell.angle_gamma   90.00
#
_symmetry.space_group_name_H-M   'P 1'
#
loop_
_entity.id
_entity.type
_entity.pdbx_description
1 polymer ?
#
loop_
_entity_poly.entity_id
_entity_poly.type
_entity_poly.pdbx_seq_one_letter_code
_entity_poly.pdbx_strand_id
1 'polypeptide(L)'
;MAPPRKLAFTGRVQEVIYGSDETPRVGVAVVNGTACAVGSGMIASNDVVIVFNADTFVPSAGHAPTFDQTRTPAHRDPATLNGVEGIRVKPIILDGKLSAAFALKTDLYPNIHGKVRAFASRHSITSLDQKFLGIQVPVSLGLKAWEPKVAFDIVYERPDFIPINTVPDIKATTAF
;
A
#
# COMPACT_ATOMS: atom_id res chain seq x y z
N MET A 1 20.42 9.14 8.90
CA MET A 1 19.37 9.09 7.86
C MET A 1 18.12 8.47 8.45
N ALA A 2 16.96 9.15 8.36
CA ALA A 2 15.68 8.51 8.65
C ALA A 2 15.42 7.41 7.60
N PRO A 3 14.84 6.27 7.97
CA PRO A 3 14.54 5.23 7.00
C PRO A 3 13.53 5.77 5.97
N PRO A 4 13.70 5.44 4.68
CA PRO A 4 12.77 5.88 3.64
C PRO A 4 11.34 5.38 3.97
N ARG A 5 10.34 6.24 3.69
CA ARG A 5 8.93 5.92 3.91
C ARG A 5 8.58 4.60 3.20
N LYS A 6 7.97 3.67 3.92
CA LYS A 6 7.42 2.44 3.31
C LYS A 6 6.20 2.81 2.47
N LEU A 7 6.37 2.84 1.14
CA LEU A 7 5.29 3.15 0.19
C LEU A 7 4.32 1.97 0.04
N ALA A 8 4.87 0.77 -0.11
CA ALA A 8 4.10 -0.46 -0.09
C ALA A 8 4.79 -1.55 0.71
N PHE A 9 4.00 -2.40 1.35
CA PHE A 9 4.50 -3.50 2.16
C PHE A 9 3.56 -4.70 2.12
N THR A 10 4.08 -5.90 2.37
CA THR A 10 3.25 -7.08 2.55
C THR A 10 2.65 -7.12 3.95
N GLY A 11 1.39 -7.50 4.05
CA GLY A 11 0.66 -7.60 5.32
C GLY A 11 -0.31 -8.76 5.33
N ARG A 12 -0.81 -9.10 6.51
CA ARG A 12 -1.84 -10.13 6.68
C ARG A 12 -3.15 -9.47 7.08
N VAL A 13 -4.21 -9.92 6.44
CA VAL A 13 -5.56 -9.43 6.68
C VAL A 13 -6.06 -10.02 7.99
N GLN A 14 -6.33 -9.15 8.97
CA GLN A 14 -6.95 -9.56 10.23
C GLN A 14 -8.45 -9.79 10.02
N GLU A 15 -9.13 -8.80 9.47
CA GLU A 15 -10.57 -8.80 9.25
C GLU A 15 -10.92 -8.07 7.95
N VAL A 16 -12.09 -8.41 7.39
CA VAL A 16 -12.66 -7.74 6.24
C VAL A 16 -14.12 -7.43 6.54
N ILE A 17 -14.48 -6.17 6.36
CA ILE A 17 -15.85 -5.70 6.51
C ILE A 17 -16.28 -5.14 5.16
N TYR A 18 -17.19 -5.84 4.50
CA TYR A 18 -17.77 -5.38 3.25
C TYR A 18 -18.85 -4.32 3.51
N GLY A 19 -19.00 -3.38 2.57
CA GLY A 19 -20.03 -2.36 2.64
C GLY A 19 -21.44 -2.94 2.49
N SER A 20 -22.44 -2.14 2.83
CA SER A 20 -23.85 -2.41 2.57
C SER A 20 -24.17 -2.55 1.06
N ASP A 21 -25.39 -2.96 0.73
CA ASP A 21 -25.88 -3.18 -0.65
C ASP A 21 -25.66 -1.97 -1.60
N GLU A 22 -25.47 -0.77 -1.06
CA GLU A 22 -25.21 0.47 -1.82
C GLU A 22 -23.75 0.61 -2.31
N THR A 23 -22.79 -0.08 -1.68
CA THR A 23 -21.38 -0.12 -2.10
C THR A 23 -20.87 -1.55 -2.30
N PRO A 24 -21.56 -2.39 -3.10
CA PRO A 24 -21.39 -3.84 -3.08
C PRO A 24 -20.05 -4.30 -3.66
N ARG A 25 -19.26 -3.37 -4.22
CA ARG A 25 -17.99 -3.63 -4.89
C ARG A 25 -16.76 -3.29 -4.04
N VAL A 26 -16.92 -2.72 -2.85
CA VAL A 26 -15.81 -2.33 -1.96
C VAL A 26 -16.07 -2.69 -0.50
N GLY A 27 -14.97 -2.98 0.20
CA GLY A 27 -14.95 -3.18 1.64
C GLY A 27 -13.74 -2.52 2.27
N VAL A 28 -13.66 -2.61 3.60
CA VAL A 28 -12.50 -2.20 4.38
C VAL A 28 -11.92 -3.43 5.05
N ALA A 29 -10.65 -3.71 4.79
CA ALA A 29 -9.88 -4.74 5.46
C ALA A 29 -8.93 -4.10 6.47
N VAL A 30 -8.78 -4.69 7.66
CA VAL A 30 -7.68 -4.33 8.56
C VAL A 30 -6.49 -5.20 8.19
N VAL A 31 -5.37 -4.54 7.89
CA VAL A 31 -4.11 -5.17 7.52
C VAL A 31 -2.98 -4.57 8.36
N ASN A 32 -2.45 -5.37 9.28
CA ASN A 32 -1.44 -4.97 10.27
C ASN A 32 -1.81 -3.68 11.00
N GLY A 33 -3.08 -3.56 11.42
CA GLY A 33 -3.61 -2.36 12.09
C GLY A 33 -3.90 -1.17 11.16
N THR A 34 -3.70 -1.32 9.84
CA THR A 34 -4.05 -0.31 8.85
C THR A 34 -5.37 -0.67 8.17
N ALA A 35 -6.36 0.22 8.27
CA ALA A 35 -7.60 0.10 7.51
C ALA A 35 -7.36 0.40 6.02
N CYS A 36 -7.64 -0.59 5.18
CA CYS A 36 -7.34 -0.59 3.75
C CYS A 36 -8.61 -0.81 2.94
N ALA A 37 -8.85 0.01 1.91
CA ALA A 37 -9.87 -0.29 0.92
C ALA A 37 -9.50 -1.55 0.14
N VAL A 38 -10.50 -2.41 -0.08
CA VAL A 38 -10.38 -3.66 -0.84
C VAL A 38 -11.58 -3.85 -1.76
N GLY A 39 -11.40 -4.57 -2.88
CA GLY A 39 -12.50 -4.99 -3.73
C GLY A 39 -13.37 -6.07 -3.05
N SER A 40 -14.67 -6.03 -3.28
CA SER A 40 -15.62 -7.01 -2.72
C SER A 40 -15.31 -8.44 -3.18
N GLY A 41 -15.27 -9.39 -2.24
CA GLY A 41 -14.97 -10.80 -2.50
C GLY A 41 -13.53 -11.09 -2.94
N MET A 42 -12.67 -10.06 -3.05
CA MET A 42 -11.30 -10.23 -3.54
C MET A 42 -10.34 -10.68 -2.45
N ILE A 43 -10.59 -10.32 -1.18
CA ILE A 43 -9.69 -10.56 -0.06
C ILE A 43 -10.45 -11.21 1.10
N ALA A 44 -9.85 -12.21 1.74
CA ALA A 44 -10.37 -12.90 2.92
C ALA A 44 -9.47 -12.69 4.14
N SER A 45 -10.01 -12.97 5.33
CA SER A 45 -9.20 -13.03 6.54
C SER A 45 -8.07 -14.06 6.38
N ASN A 46 -6.90 -13.74 6.93
CA ASN A 46 -5.62 -14.46 6.78
C ASN A 46 -4.97 -14.42 5.39
N ASP A 47 -5.56 -13.77 4.39
CA ASP A 47 -4.84 -13.54 3.13
C ASP A 47 -3.58 -12.69 3.36
N VAL A 48 -2.53 -13.02 2.61
CA VAL A 48 -1.33 -12.19 2.49
C VAL A 48 -1.53 -11.25 1.31
N VAL A 49 -1.48 -9.95 1.60
CA VAL A 49 -1.78 -8.87 0.68
C VAL A 49 -0.60 -7.90 0.60
N ILE A 50 -0.64 -7.02 -0.40
CA ILE A 50 0.24 -5.87 -0.49
C ILE A 50 -0.58 -4.63 -0.18
N VAL A 51 -0.13 -3.88 0.82
CA VAL A 51 -0.71 -2.61 1.26
C VAL A 51 0.05 -1.47 0.61
N PHE A 52 -0.69 -0.51 0.08
CA PHE A 52 -0.18 0.75 -0.47
C PHE A 52 -0.57 1.88 0.46
N ASN A 53 0.40 2.50 1.10
CA ASN A 53 0.16 3.56 2.06
C ASN A 53 -0.34 4.83 1.37
N ALA A 54 -1.04 5.68 2.14
CA ALA A 54 -1.35 7.05 1.72
C ALA A 54 -0.12 7.77 1.15
N ASP A 55 -0.37 8.70 0.24
CA ASP A 55 0.64 9.44 -0.54
C ASP A 55 1.61 8.56 -1.31
N THR A 56 1.25 7.30 -1.58
CA THR A 56 1.95 6.54 -2.61
C THR A 56 1.38 6.93 -3.97
N PHE A 57 2.27 7.28 -4.90
CA PHE A 57 1.95 7.39 -6.31
C PHE A 57 2.11 6.02 -6.96
N VAL A 58 1.05 5.52 -7.59
CA VAL A 58 1.02 4.24 -8.31
C VAL A 58 0.83 4.53 -9.79
N PRO A 59 1.80 4.21 -10.67
CA PRO A 59 1.69 4.49 -12.09
C PRO A 59 0.61 3.65 -12.79
N SER A 60 -0.07 4.24 -13.78
CA SER A 60 -1.15 3.59 -14.54
C SER A 60 -0.64 2.66 -15.65
N ALA A 61 0.63 2.77 -16.08
CA ALA A 61 1.16 1.96 -17.18
C ALA A 61 2.63 1.55 -16.94
N GLY A 62 3.04 0.43 -17.55
CA GLY A 62 4.43 -0.01 -17.65
C GLY A 62 5.02 -0.72 -16.42
N HIS A 63 4.28 -0.81 -15.30
CA HIS A 63 4.73 -1.51 -14.10
C HIS A 63 3.61 -2.37 -13.56
N ALA A 64 3.83 -3.69 -13.48
CA ALA A 64 2.83 -4.61 -13.00
C ALA A 64 2.69 -4.53 -11.47
N PRO A 65 1.46 -4.46 -10.96
CA PRO A 65 0.20 -4.30 -11.66
C PRO A 65 -0.06 -2.82 -11.91
N THR A 66 -0.38 -2.54 -13.16
CA THR A 66 -1.24 -1.44 -13.57
C THR A 66 -2.36 -1.32 -12.56
N PHE A 67 -2.51 -0.15 -11.93
CA PHE A 67 -3.66 0.10 -11.09
C PHE A 67 -4.95 -0.19 -11.89
N ASP A 68 -5.66 -1.24 -11.50
CA ASP A 68 -6.89 -1.67 -12.14
C ASP A 68 -8.09 -1.13 -11.33
N GLN A 69 -8.77 -0.15 -11.91
CA GLN A 69 -9.95 0.47 -11.32
C GLN A 69 -11.09 -0.52 -11.07
N THR A 70 -11.10 -1.67 -11.77
CA THR A 70 -12.11 -2.72 -11.55
C THR A 70 -11.86 -3.51 -10.26
N ARG A 71 -10.61 -3.59 -9.80
CA ARG A 71 -10.20 -4.37 -8.61
C ARG A 71 -10.13 -3.52 -7.34
N THR A 72 -9.91 -2.22 -7.48
CA THR A 72 -9.89 -1.25 -6.37
C THR A 72 -10.69 0.01 -6.76
N PRO A 73 -12.02 -0.08 -6.87
CA PRO A 73 -12.84 1.02 -7.36
C PRO A 73 -12.93 2.20 -6.39
N ALA A 74 -12.35 2.08 -5.19
CA ALA A 74 -12.35 3.07 -4.13
C ALA A 74 -11.33 4.21 -4.33
N HIS A 75 -10.19 3.95 -4.98
CA HIS A 75 -9.11 4.92 -5.13
C HIS A 75 -9.04 5.43 -6.57
N ARG A 76 -9.94 6.34 -6.95
CA ARG A 76 -10.07 6.81 -8.35
C ARG A 76 -9.40 8.15 -8.65
N ASP A 77 -8.58 8.68 -7.73
CA ASP A 77 -8.00 10.01 -7.87
C ASP A 77 -6.85 10.00 -8.90
N PRO A 78 -7.10 10.44 -10.15
CA PRO A 78 -6.09 10.41 -11.19
C PRO A 78 -5.04 11.44 -10.87
N ALA A 79 -3.78 11.09 -11.07
CA ALA A 79 -2.67 11.94 -10.73
C ALA A 79 -1.58 11.86 -11.80
N THR A 80 -0.83 12.95 -11.96
CA THR A 80 0.34 13.00 -12.84
C THR A 80 1.55 13.41 -12.02
N LEU A 81 2.57 12.56 -12.00
CA LEU A 81 3.84 12.82 -11.32
C LEU A 81 4.98 12.75 -12.33
N ASN A 82 5.68 13.87 -12.52
CA ASN A 82 6.80 14.00 -13.47
C ASN A 82 6.45 13.50 -14.89
N GLY A 83 5.25 13.83 -15.37
CA GLY A 83 4.77 13.43 -16.70
C GLY A 83 4.25 11.99 -16.81
N VAL A 84 4.28 11.21 -15.71
CA VAL A 84 3.72 9.85 -15.67
C VAL A 84 2.31 9.90 -15.10
N GLU A 85 1.35 9.30 -15.80
CA GLU A 85 -0.02 9.11 -15.31
C GLU A 85 -0.11 7.96 -14.30
N GLY A 86 -0.97 8.14 -13.30
CA GLY A 86 -1.14 7.20 -12.20
C GLY A 86 -2.31 7.57 -11.32
N ILE A 87 -2.29 7.02 -10.12
CA ILE A 87 -3.16 7.43 -9.02
C ILE A 87 -2.34 7.86 -7.82
N ARG A 88 -2.89 8.76 -7.02
CA ARG A 88 -2.41 9.03 -5.67
C ARG A 88 -3.28 8.27 -4.68
N VAL A 89 -2.66 7.51 -3.79
CA VAL A 89 -3.38 6.92 -2.65
C VAL A 89 -3.73 8.03 -1.67
N LYS A 90 -5.02 8.25 -1.46
CA LYS A 90 -5.54 9.20 -0.48
C LYS A 90 -6.36 8.46 0.58
N PRO A 91 -6.37 8.93 1.84
CA PRO A 91 -7.38 8.50 2.78
C PRO A 91 -8.78 8.81 2.23
N ILE A 92 -9.70 7.85 2.35
CA ILE A 92 -11.09 7.96 1.89
C ILE A 92 -12.03 7.40 2.97
N ILE A 93 -13.29 7.81 2.92
CA ILE A 93 -14.36 7.21 3.73
C ILE A 93 -15.20 6.31 2.82
N LEU A 94 -15.37 5.04 3.21
CA LEU A 94 -16.19 4.04 2.55
C LEU A 94 -17.26 3.57 3.54
N ASP A 95 -18.52 3.85 3.25
CA ASP A 95 -19.66 3.42 4.11
C ASP A 95 -19.44 3.77 5.60
N GLY A 96 -19.08 5.03 5.86
CA GLY A 96 -18.78 5.53 7.21
C GLY A 96 -17.45 5.06 7.83
N LYS A 97 -16.67 4.21 7.15
CA LYS A 97 -15.40 3.67 7.64
C LYS A 97 -14.21 4.33 6.94
N LEU A 98 -13.20 4.68 7.73
CA LEU A 98 -11.95 5.22 7.20
C LEU A 98 -11.13 4.11 6.53
N SER A 99 -10.64 4.41 5.34
CA SER A 99 -9.59 3.66 4.65
C SER A 99 -8.40 4.60 4.44
N ALA A 100 -7.28 4.33 5.11
CA ALA A 100 -6.05 5.14 5.01
C ALA A 100 -5.07 4.63 3.94
N ALA A 101 -5.37 3.49 3.32
CA ALA A 101 -4.53 2.79 2.36
C ALA A 101 -5.42 1.97 1.41
N PHE A 102 -4.83 1.27 0.44
CA PHE A 102 -5.52 0.20 -0.26
C PHE A 102 -4.70 -1.08 -0.22
N ALA A 103 -5.38 -2.22 -0.31
CA ALA A 103 -4.72 -3.53 -0.30
C ALA A 103 -5.13 -4.37 -1.52
N LEU A 104 -4.16 -5.11 -2.06
CA LEU A 104 -4.32 -6.02 -3.18
C LEU A 104 -3.78 -7.40 -2.83
N LYS A 105 -4.38 -8.45 -3.39
CA LYS A 105 -3.81 -9.80 -3.27
C LYS A 105 -2.42 -9.87 -3.89
N THR A 106 -1.58 -10.72 -3.30
CA THR A 106 -0.22 -10.94 -3.79
C THR A 106 -0.18 -11.60 -5.17
N ASP A 107 -1.23 -12.28 -5.60
CA ASP A 107 -1.35 -12.97 -6.90
C ASP A 107 -1.11 -12.05 -8.11
N LEU A 108 -1.42 -10.76 -7.97
CA LEU A 108 -1.10 -9.71 -8.93
C LEU A 108 0.41 -9.44 -9.09
N TYR A 109 1.22 -10.03 -8.22
CA TYR A 109 2.68 -9.85 -8.17
C TYR A 109 3.34 -11.23 -8.13
N PRO A 110 3.52 -11.89 -9.29
CA PRO A 110 3.98 -13.29 -9.36
C PRO A 110 5.27 -13.55 -8.58
N ASN A 111 6.21 -12.61 -8.60
CA ASN A 111 7.48 -12.69 -7.87
C ASN A 111 7.32 -12.73 -6.34
N ILE A 112 6.28 -12.08 -5.82
CA ILE A 112 5.95 -12.04 -4.39
C ILE A 112 5.04 -13.22 -4.06
N HIS A 113 4.02 -13.44 -4.87
CA HIS A 113 3.07 -14.55 -4.70
C HIS A 113 3.77 -15.90 -4.65
N GLY A 114 4.69 -16.17 -5.59
CA GLY A 114 5.44 -17.43 -5.65
C GLY A 114 6.26 -17.66 -4.38
N LYS A 115 6.90 -16.60 -3.85
CA LYS A 115 7.67 -16.67 -2.60
C LYS A 115 6.78 -16.92 -1.38
N VAL A 116 5.65 -16.23 -1.29
CA VAL A 116 4.66 -16.41 -0.22
C VAL A 116 4.10 -17.82 -0.25
N ARG A 117 3.63 -18.30 -1.41
CA ARG A 117 3.04 -19.63 -1.57
C ARG A 117 4.03 -20.76 -1.29
N ALA A 118 5.25 -20.65 -1.82
CA ALA A 118 6.29 -21.66 -1.60
C ALA A 118 6.74 -21.74 -0.13
N PHE A 119 6.64 -20.64 0.60
CA PHE A 119 6.93 -20.62 2.03
C PHE A 119 5.75 -21.14 2.86
N ALA A 120 4.53 -20.71 2.54
CA ALA A 120 3.30 -21.15 3.20
C ALA A 120 3.11 -22.68 3.14
N SER A 121 3.55 -23.33 2.05
CA SER A 121 3.43 -24.79 1.92
C SER A 121 4.39 -25.58 2.80
N ARG A 122 5.40 -24.93 3.41
CA ARG A 122 6.47 -25.59 4.18
C ARG A 122 6.54 -25.15 5.63
N HIS A 123 5.80 -24.12 6.01
CA HIS A 123 5.95 -23.46 7.29
C HIS A 123 4.61 -23.10 7.91
N SER A 124 4.59 -22.97 9.24
CA SER A 124 3.42 -22.51 9.98
C SER A 124 3.04 -21.06 9.62
N ILE A 125 1.80 -20.69 9.94
CA ILE A 125 1.32 -19.31 9.75
C ILE A 125 2.15 -18.30 10.56
N THR A 126 2.61 -18.67 11.76
CA THR A 126 3.47 -17.81 12.60
C THR A 126 4.82 -17.53 11.93
N SER A 127 5.41 -18.54 11.29
CA SER A 127 6.66 -18.38 10.53
C SER A 127 6.45 -17.51 9.30
N LEU A 128 5.27 -17.61 8.67
CA LEU A 128 4.91 -16.78 7.53
C LEU A 128 4.82 -15.32 7.93
N ASP A 129 4.25 -15.05 9.10
CA ASP A 129 4.17 -13.69 9.65
C ASP A 129 5.55 -13.07 9.86
N GLN A 130 6.42 -13.80 10.57
CA GLN A 130 7.80 -13.35 10.81
C GLN A 130 8.57 -13.06 9.52
N LYS A 131 8.28 -13.83 8.46
CA LYS A 131 9.01 -13.71 7.21
C LYS A 131 8.44 -12.66 6.27
N PHE A 132 7.14 -12.41 6.25
CA PHE A 132 6.52 -11.58 5.20
C PHE A 132 5.78 -10.36 5.72
N LEU A 133 5.52 -10.20 7.02
CA LEU A 133 4.85 -8.98 7.49
C LEU A 133 5.78 -7.78 7.49
N GLY A 134 5.28 -6.67 6.95
CA GLY A 134 5.97 -5.39 6.95
C GLY A 134 7.19 -5.32 6.03
N ILE A 135 7.43 -6.36 5.21
CA ILE A 135 8.45 -6.32 4.17
C ILE A 135 8.06 -5.28 3.13
N GLN A 136 8.96 -4.33 2.90
CA GLN A 136 8.80 -3.35 1.84
C GLN A 136 8.80 -4.05 0.49
N VAL A 137 7.78 -3.77 -0.31
CA VAL A 137 7.69 -4.28 -1.66
C VAL A 137 8.67 -3.52 -2.56
N PRO A 138 9.45 -4.20 -3.41
CA PRO A 138 10.57 -3.58 -4.13
C PRO A 138 10.16 -2.42 -5.04
N VAL A 139 11.12 -1.51 -5.22
CA VAL A 139 11.08 -0.30 -6.07
C VAL A 139 10.74 -0.62 -7.55
N SER A 140 10.86 -1.88 -7.96
CA SER A 140 10.49 -2.37 -9.30
C SER A 140 9.03 -2.13 -9.68
N LEU A 141 8.19 -1.73 -8.73
CA LEU A 141 6.81 -1.30 -8.98
C LEU A 141 6.68 0.14 -9.48
N GLY A 142 7.78 0.89 -9.58
CA GLY A 142 7.76 2.28 -10.00
C GLY A 142 7.04 3.22 -9.02
N LEU A 143 6.79 2.75 -7.78
CA LEU A 143 6.13 3.54 -6.74
C LEU A 143 6.99 4.73 -6.36
N LYS A 144 6.33 5.87 -6.17
CA LYS A 144 6.98 7.10 -5.72
C LYS A 144 6.22 7.68 -4.54
N ALA A 145 6.93 8.39 -3.67
CA ALA A 145 6.26 9.25 -2.70
C ALA A 145 5.59 10.39 -3.47
N TRP A 146 4.32 10.64 -3.18
CA TRP A 146 3.64 11.82 -3.68
C TRP A 146 4.09 13.02 -2.87
N GLU A 147 4.67 14.00 -3.55
CA GLU A 147 5.06 15.28 -2.97
C GLU A 147 4.23 16.38 -3.65
N PRO A 148 3.61 17.29 -2.88
CA PRO A 148 2.96 18.45 -3.47
C PRO A 148 4.00 19.26 -4.26
N LYS A 149 3.64 19.76 -5.44
CA LYS A 149 4.48 20.71 -6.16
C LYS A 149 4.66 21.93 -5.27
N VAL A 150 5.89 22.21 -4.86
CA VAL A 150 6.21 23.44 -4.16
C VAL A 150 7.03 24.30 -5.12
N ALA A 151 6.58 25.55 -5.30
CA ALA A 151 7.25 26.50 -6.17
C ALA A 151 8.36 27.18 -5.36
N PHE A 152 9.59 26.71 -5.55
CA PHE A 152 10.79 27.39 -5.09
C PHE A 152 11.97 27.10 -6.01
N ASP A 153 12.88 28.05 -6.11
CA ASP A 153 14.15 27.86 -6.78
C ASP A 153 15.10 27.07 -5.87
N ILE A 154 15.68 25.99 -6.41
CA ILE A 154 16.70 25.22 -5.69
C ILE A 154 18.01 26.01 -5.77
N VAL A 155 18.42 26.61 -4.65
CA VAL A 155 19.67 27.40 -4.58
C VAL A 155 20.90 26.51 -4.32
N TYR A 156 20.73 25.40 -3.58
CA TYR A 156 21.77 24.42 -3.27
C TYR A 156 21.14 23.09 -2.81
N GLU A 157 21.89 21.99 -2.91
CA GLU A 157 21.51 20.71 -2.30
C GLU A 157 21.51 20.81 -0.76
N ARG A 158 20.64 20.04 -0.11
CA ARG A 158 20.57 20.00 1.36
C ARG A 158 21.88 19.39 1.90
N PRO A 159 22.59 20.05 2.83
CA PRO A 159 23.79 19.48 3.42
C PRO A 159 23.50 18.24 4.28
N ASP A 160 24.33 17.21 4.14
CA ASP A 160 24.18 15.90 4.80
C ASP A 160 24.22 15.94 6.34
N PHE A 161 24.84 16.98 6.90
CA PHE A 161 24.94 17.18 8.35
C PHE A 161 23.63 17.68 8.99
N ILE A 162 22.63 18.08 8.19
CA ILE A 162 21.32 18.51 8.71
C ILE A 162 20.36 17.31 8.70
N PRO A 163 19.97 16.76 9.86
CA PRO A 163 19.13 15.58 9.94
C PRO A 163 17.78 15.81 9.25
N ILE A 164 17.32 14.83 8.47
CA ILE A 164 16.01 14.89 7.83
C ILE A 164 14.93 14.74 8.90
N ASN A 165 14.02 15.71 8.99
CA ASN A 165 12.90 15.71 9.94
C ASN A 165 11.76 14.75 9.52
N THR A 166 12.09 13.54 9.06
CA THR A 166 11.07 12.53 8.77
C THR A 166 10.65 11.89 10.08
N VAL A 167 9.44 12.22 10.53
CA VAL A 167 8.80 11.52 11.65
C VAL A 167 8.16 10.25 11.07
N PRO A 168 8.53 9.04 11.56
CA PRO A 168 7.88 7.82 11.12
C PRO A 168 6.40 7.82 11.54
N ASP A 169 5.54 7.24 10.70
CA ASP A 169 4.13 7.04 11.06
C ASP A 169 4.04 6.13 12.28
N ILE A 170 3.18 6.48 13.25
CA ILE A 170 2.92 5.66 14.44
C ILE A 170 2.49 4.23 14.05
N LYS A 171 1.79 4.09 12.90
CA LYS A 171 1.39 2.79 12.34
C LYS A 171 2.55 1.95 11.82
N ALA A 172 3.66 2.58 11.46
CA ALA A 172 4.91 1.90 11.09
C ALA A 172 5.79 1.57 12.32
N THR A 173 5.36 1.96 13.52
CA THR A 173 6.13 1.87 14.78
C THR A 173 5.70 0.69 15.65
N THR A 174 5.02 -0.32 15.09
CA THR A 174 4.57 -1.50 15.85
C THR A 174 5.73 -2.41 16.26
N ALA A 175 6.29 -2.12 17.43
CA ALA A 175 7.01 -3.04 18.30
C ALA A 175 6.67 -2.67 19.75
N PHE A 176 5.53 -3.15 20.25
CA PHE A 176 5.24 -3.32 21.67
C PHE A 176 4.48 -4.63 21.83
#